data_AF-A0A501PCD2-F1
#
_entry.id   AF-A0A501PCD2-F1
#
_cell.length_a   1.000
_cell.length_b   1.000
_cell.length_c   1.000
_cell.angle_alpha   90.00
_cell.angle_beta   90.00
_cell.angle_gamma   90.00
#
_symmetry.space_group_name_H-M   'P 1'
#
loop_
_entity.id
_entity.type
_entity.pdbx_description
1 polymer ?
#
loop_
_entity_poly.entity_id
_entity_poly.type
_entity_poly.pdbx_seq_one_letter_code
_entity_poly.pdbx_strand_id
1 'polypeptide(L)'
;MTEVNTDLSMDQKLRNRALLSSRVFLLVQWPAYIVLGVVGVLLPALTHVDEAPLIGAILLALAFSKIIVMIKTGPGPGTCLCWRAGVTVLNILAALLILVNPFSLDLPLHMVVGAYMVPASFYVVLEGRYSFLDRRIEIVTYSGFLGMAIGVSVFAGVPDISFWTPTFAYSLYLLILGYTSQHFTFLKIPSGDFQGAK
;
A
#
# COMPACT_ATOMS: atom_id res chain seq x y z
N MET A 1 9.56 26.23 39.88
CA MET A 1 9.14 25.35 38.77
C MET A 1 10.16 25.51 37.68
N THR A 2 11.07 24.55 37.58
CA THR A 2 12.14 24.56 36.57
C THR A 2 11.51 24.05 35.28
N GLU A 3 11.35 24.90 34.28
CA GLU A 3 11.00 24.48 32.92
C GLU A 3 12.12 23.56 32.43
N VAL A 4 11.85 22.26 32.42
CA VAL A 4 12.72 21.30 31.75
C VAL A 4 12.54 21.54 30.26
N ASN A 5 13.41 22.36 29.70
CA ASN A 5 13.54 22.58 28.27
C ASN A 5 14.11 21.29 27.65
N THR A 6 13.24 20.31 27.38
CA THR A 6 13.58 19.09 26.63
C THR A 6 13.73 19.46 25.16
N ASP A 7 14.80 20.18 24.84
CA ASP A 7 15.22 20.31 23.45
C ASP A 7 15.78 18.95 23.02
N LEU A 8 14.92 18.13 22.41
CA LEU A 8 15.30 16.81 21.91
C LEU A 8 16.55 16.94 21.03
N SER A 9 17.53 16.04 21.24
CA SER A 9 18.70 15.94 20.36
C SER A 9 18.25 15.86 18.90
N MET A 10 19.02 16.44 17.97
CA MET A 10 18.72 16.41 16.54
C MET A 10 18.47 14.98 16.04
N ASP A 11 19.19 14.00 16.59
CA ASP A 11 19.01 12.57 16.30
C ASP A 11 17.66 12.03 16.80
N GLN A 12 17.18 12.50 17.95
CA GLN A 12 15.86 12.15 18.48
C GLN A 12 14.74 12.82 17.67
N LYS A 13 14.92 14.07 17.23
CA LYS A 13 13.98 14.75 16.32
C LYS A 13 13.90 14.02 14.98
N LEU A 14 15.03 13.58 14.42
CA LEU A 14 15.11 12.78 13.20
C LEU A 14 14.45 11.41 13.35
N ARG A 15 14.73 10.70 14.45
CA ARG A 15 14.10 9.41 14.77
C ARG A 15 12.59 9.53 14.95
N ASN A 16 12.11 10.57 15.64
CA ASN A 16 10.68 10.81 15.82
C ASN A 16 10.00 11.16 14.49
N ARG A 17 10.63 11.96 13.62
CA ARG A 17 10.12 12.23 12.26
C ARG A 17 10.10 11.00 11.38
N ALA A 18 11.12 10.14 11.46
CA ALA A 18 11.15 8.87 10.75
C ALA A 18 9.98 7.98 11.19
N LEU A 19 9.78 7.83 12.50
CA LEU A 19 8.69 7.05 13.08
C LEU A 19 7.32 7.61 12.69
N LEU A 20 7.14 8.92 12.73
CA LEU A 20 5.87 9.58 12.39
C LEU A 20 5.59 9.45 10.88
N SER A 21 6.59 9.67 10.02
CA SER A 21 6.49 9.42 8.57
C SER A 21 6.18 7.95 8.26
N SER A 22 6.74 7.00 9.01
CA SER A 22 6.42 5.55 8.92
C SER A 22 5.01 5.20 9.32
N ARG A 23 4.53 5.76 10.42
CA ARG A 23 3.16 5.53 10.89
C ARG A 23 2.13 6.07 9.90
N VAL A 24 2.45 7.17 9.22
CA VAL A 24 1.51 7.91 8.37
C VAL A 24 1.44 7.35 6.95
N PHE A 25 2.54 6.82 6.39
CA PHE A 25 2.58 6.50 4.96
C PHE A 25 1.53 5.48 4.51
N LEU A 26 1.47 4.31 5.14
CA LEU A 26 0.54 3.25 4.78
C LEU A 26 -0.89 3.59 5.23
N LEU A 27 -1.02 4.21 6.40
CA LEU A 27 -2.32 4.58 6.96
C LEU A 27 -3.01 5.65 6.12
N VAL A 28 -2.33 6.73 5.72
CA VAL A 28 -2.95 7.83 4.95
C VAL A 28 -3.38 7.43 3.54
N GLN A 29 -2.90 6.30 3.02
CA GLN A 29 -3.33 5.76 1.73
C GLN A 29 -4.67 5.02 1.78
N TRP A 30 -5.25 4.80 2.97
CA TRP A 30 -6.51 4.07 3.13
C TRP A 30 -7.65 4.55 2.21
N PRO A 31 -7.85 5.87 1.94
CA PRO A 31 -8.92 6.30 1.05
C PRO A 31 -8.71 5.80 -0.38
N ALA A 32 -7.47 5.82 -0.86
CA ALA A 32 -7.12 5.31 -2.19
C ALA A 32 -7.35 3.80 -2.28
N TYR A 33 -6.96 3.04 -1.25
CA TYR A 33 -7.20 1.60 -1.21
C TYR A 33 -8.70 1.28 -1.26
N ILE A 34 -9.53 1.98 -0.47
CA ILE A 34 -10.98 1.78 -0.48
C ILE A 34 -11.58 2.15 -1.82
N VAL A 35 -11.32 3.36 -2.34
CA VAL A 35 -11.94 3.84 -3.58
C VAL A 35 -11.54 2.95 -4.76
N LEU A 36 -10.26 2.64 -4.91
CA LEU A 36 -9.78 1.80 -6.01
C LEU A 36 -10.26 0.35 -5.87
N GLY A 37 -10.33 -0.18 -4.65
CA GLY A 37 -10.91 -1.49 -4.38
C GLY A 37 -12.40 -1.55 -4.73
N VAL A 38 -13.17 -0.52 -4.39
CA VAL A 38 -14.59 -0.42 -4.77
C VAL A 38 -14.74 -0.35 -6.29
N VAL A 39 -13.94 0.48 -6.97
CA VAL A 39 -13.96 0.61 -8.43
C VAL A 39 -13.67 -0.74 -9.09
N GLY A 40 -12.62 -1.44 -8.67
CA GLY A 40 -12.25 -2.71 -9.29
C GLY A 40 -13.19 -3.89 -8.97
N VAL A 41 -14.01 -3.79 -7.92
CA VAL A 41 -15.07 -4.77 -7.65
C VAL A 41 -16.38 -4.42 -8.36
N LEU A 42 -16.84 -3.17 -8.25
CA LEU A 42 -18.15 -2.77 -8.76
C LEU A 42 -18.18 -2.55 -10.26
N LEU A 43 -17.13 -1.97 -10.85
CA LEU A 43 -17.15 -1.60 -12.26
C LEU A 43 -17.28 -2.83 -13.19
N PRO A 44 -16.55 -3.94 -12.98
CA PRO A 44 -16.76 -5.17 -13.75
C PRO A 44 -18.10 -5.85 -13.47
N ALA A 45 -18.68 -5.62 -12.29
CA ALA A 45 -19.98 -6.19 -11.93
C ALA A 45 -21.15 -5.43 -12.59
N LEU A 46 -20.98 -4.13 -12.84
CA LEU A 46 -22.02 -3.27 -13.44
C LEU A 46 -21.94 -3.21 -14.96
N THR A 47 -20.75 -3.35 -15.53
CA THR A 47 -20.50 -3.16 -16.97
C THR A 47 -19.44 -4.14 -17.48
N HIS A 48 -19.46 -4.45 -18.77
CA HIS A 48 -18.34 -5.14 -19.41
C HIS A 48 -17.13 -4.19 -19.48
N VAL A 49 -16.07 -4.55 -18.78
CA VAL A 49 -14.82 -3.79 -18.74
C VAL A 49 -13.68 -4.74 -19.03
N ASP A 50 -12.75 -4.31 -19.88
CA ASP A 50 -11.50 -5.02 -20.10
C ASP A 50 -10.66 -5.01 -18.82
N GLU A 51 -10.31 -6.20 -18.34
CA GLU A 51 -9.63 -6.35 -17.05
C GLU A 51 -8.25 -5.72 -17.03
N ALA A 52 -7.46 -5.90 -18.09
CA ALA A 52 -6.08 -5.45 -18.15
C ALA A 52 -5.98 -3.91 -18.05
N PRO A 53 -6.70 -3.11 -18.86
CA PRO A 53 -6.72 -1.65 -18.69
C PRO A 53 -7.20 -1.21 -17.30
N LEU A 54 -8.21 -1.88 -16.74
CA LEU A 54 -8.76 -1.54 -15.43
C LEU A 54 -7.73 -1.76 -14.31
N ILE A 55 -7.15 -2.96 -14.20
CA ILE A 55 -6.15 -3.22 -13.15
C ILE A 55 -4.87 -2.41 -13.37
N GLY A 56 -4.45 -2.20 -14.63
CA GLY A 56 -3.33 -1.33 -14.97
C GLY A 56 -3.57 0.11 -14.50
N ALA A 57 -4.77 0.65 -14.73
CA ALA A 57 -5.16 1.98 -14.25
C ALA A 57 -5.22 2.06 -12.72
N ILE A 58 -5.74 1.03 -12.05
CA ILE A 58 -5.77 0.94 -10.58
C ILE A 58 -4.35 0.97 -10.01
N LEU A 59 -3.43 0.15 -10.55
CA LEU A 59 -2.04 0.09 -10.11
C LEU A 59 -1.34 1.44 -10.29
N LEU A 60 -1.55 2.08 -11.43
CA LEU A 60 -0.99 3.39 -11.75
C LEU A 60 -1.54 4.49 -10.84
N ALA A 61 -2.86 4.55 -10.65
CA ALA A 61 -3.50 5.49 -9.72
C ALA A 61 -2.98 5.30 -8.29
N LEU A 62 -2.78 4.05 -7.88
CA LEU A 62 -2.20 3.73 -6.58
C LEU A 62 -0.73 4.18 -6.47
N ALA A 63 0.06 4.03 -7.54
CA ALA A 63 1.43 4.51 -7.57
C ALA A 63 1.50 6.04 -7.45
N PHE A 64 0.63 6.77 -8.15
CA PHE A 64 0.54 8.23 -8.01
C PHE A 64 0.11 8.65 -6.60
N SER A 65 -0.85 7.93 -6.00
CA SER A 65 -1.22 8.15 -4.60
C SER A 65 -0.01 7.98 -3.66
N LYS A 66 0.77 6.90 -3.81
CA LYS A 66 2.02 6.67 -3.06
C LYS A 66 3.00 7.83 -3.23
N ILE A 67 3.21 8.31 -4.46
CA ILE A 67 4.10 9.45 -4.75
C ILE A 67 3.62 10.71 -4.03
N ILE A 68 2.33 11.04 -4.12
CA ILE A 68 1.76 12.22 -3.46
C ILE A 68 1.96 12.12 -1.94
N VAL A 69 1.71 10.96 -1.34
CA VAL A 69 1.92 10.76 0.09
C VAL A 69 3.41 10.88 0.43
N MET A 70 4.32 10.28 -0.34
CA MET A 70 5.77 10.41 -0.12
C MET A 70 6.23 11.87 -0.14
N ILE A 71 5.78 12.66 -1.12
CA ILE A 71 6.10 14.10 -1.23
C ILE A 71 5.56 14.85 -0.01
N LYS A 72 4.30 14.60 0.38
CA LYS A 72 3.66 15.28 1.52
C LYS A 72 4.27 14.91 2.87
N THR A 73 4.67 13.65 3.06
CA THR A 73 5.26 13.18 4.32
C THR A 73 6.76 13.44 4.43
N GLY A 74 7.39 13.92 3.35
CA GLY A 74 8.82 14.19 3.25
C GLY A 74 9.71 12.94 3.27
N PRO A 75 11.00 13.08 2.92
CA PRO A 75 11.98 12.03 3.11
C PRO A 75 12.27 11.88 4.61
N GLY A 76 11.73 10.84 5.24
CA GLY A 76 12.20 10.43 6.56
C GLY A 76 13.70 10.05 6.51
N PRO A 77 14.47 10.24 7.58
CA PRO A 77 15.89 9.86 7.57
C PRO A 77 16.02 8.32 7.48
N GLY A 78 16.88 7.86 6.56
CA GLY A 78 17.30 6.46 6.45
C GLY A 78 16.50 5.56 5.50
N THR A 79 16.82 4.27 5.56
CA THR A 79 16.41 3.13 4.72
C THR A 79 14.91 3.00 4.44
N CYS A 80 14.06 3.65 5.22
CA CYS A 80 12.61 3.68 5.04
C CYS A 80 12.16 4.32 3.70
N LEU A 81 12.91 5.33 3.21
CA LEU A 81 12.62 5.94 1.91
C LEU A 81 12.89 4.96 0.75
N CYS A 82 13.95 4.16 0.84
CA CYS A 82 14.36 3.23 -0.22
C CYS A 82 13.32 2.13 -0.45
N TRP A 83 12.73 1.58 0.61
CA TRP A 83 11.71 0.53 0.47
C TRP A 83 10.38 1.07 -0.09
N ARG A 84 9.97 2.28 0.32
CA ARG A 84 8.79 2.98 -0.22
C ARG A 84 8.94 3.34 -1.69
N ALA A 85 10.11 3.84 -2.07
CA ALA A 85 10.44 4.09 -3.46
C ALA A 85 10.44 2.76 -4.25
N GLY A 86 11.05 1.71 -3.70
CA GLY A 86 11.08 0.38 -4.30
C GLY A 86 9.68 -0.18 -4.59
N VAL A 87 8.77 -0.17 -3.62
CA VAL A 87 7.38 -0.66 -3.84
C VAL A 87 6.59 0.23 -4.80
N THR A 88 6.89 1.53 -4.84
CA THR A 88 6.28 2.45 -5.81
C THR A 88 6.76 2.17 -7.22
N VAL A 89 8.06 1.94 -7.40
CA VAL A 89 8.67 1.56 -8.68
C VAL A 89 8.10 0.22 -9.17
N LEU A 90 8.01 -0.80 -8.30
CA LEU A 90 7.39 -2.08 -8.64
C LEU A 90 5.95 -1.91 -9.12
N ASN A 91 5.18 -1.03 -8.48
CA ASN A 91 3.80 -0.76 -8.86
C ASN A 91 3.70 -0.09 -10.25
N ILE A 92 4.57 0.88 -10.53
CA ILE A 92 4.66 1.52 -11.86
C ILE A 92 5.07 0.50 -12.91
N LEU A 93 6.07 -0.33 -12.64
CA LEU A 93 6.52 -1.36 -13.57
C LEU A 93 5.41 -2.38 -13.88
N ALA A 94 4.68 -2.85 -12.86
CA ALA A 94 3.54 -3.73 -13.05
C ALA A 94 2.45 -3.07 -13.92
N ALA A 95 2.12 -1.81 -13.64
CA ALA A 95 1.16 -1.05 -14.46
C ALA A 95 1.63 -0.89 -15.91
N LEU A 96 2.90 -0.57 -16.15
CA LEU A 96 3.47 -0.41 -17.49
C LEU A 96 3.52 -1.73 -18.25
N LEU A 97 3.87 -2.83 -17.58
CA LEU A 97 3.83 -4.18 -18.16
C LEU A 97 2.42 -4.55 -18.66
N ILE A 98 1.39 -4.16 -17.91
CA ILE A 98 -0.01 -4.46 -18.25
C ILE A 98 -0.54 -3.52 -19.35
N LEU A 99 -0.27 -2.21 -19.24
CA LEU A 99 -0.86 -1.20 -20.12
C LEU A 99 -0.13 -1.05 -21.46
N VAL A 100 1.19 -1.19 -21.44
CA VAL A 100 2.06 -0.88 -22.60
C VAL A 100 2.85 -2.11 -23.05
N ASN A 101 3.11 -3.06 -22.13
CA ASN A 101 3.98 -4.22 -22.37
C ASN A 101 5.28 -3.85 -23.10
N PRO A 102 6.12 -2.97 -22.52
CA PRO A 102 7.27 -2.39 -23.22
C PRO A 102 8.37 -3.40 -23.59
N PHE A 103 8.30 -4.61 -23.03
CA PHE A 103 9.26 -5.68 -23.26
C PHE A 103 8.71 -6.79 -24.17
N SER A 104 7.47 -6.65 -24.66
CA SER A 104 6.78 -7.66 -25.48
C SER A 104 6.82 -9.07 -24.88
N LEU A 105 6.66 -9.17 -23.56
CA LEU A 105 6.89 -10.43 -22.82
C LEU A 105 5.68 -11.38 -22.87
N ASP A 106 4.58 -10.99 -23.53
CA ASP A 106 3.29 -11.70 -23.61
C ASP A 106 2.90 -12.45 -22.32
N LEU A 107 3.13 -11.80 -21.18
CA LEU A 107 2.88 -12.40 -19.88
C LEU A 107 1.37 -12.42 -19.59
N PRO A 108 0.83 -13.56 -19.15
CA PRO A 108 -0.55 -13.62 -18.69
C PRO A 108 -0.79 -12.61 -17.55
N LEU A 109 -1.94 -11.94 -17.58
CA LEU A 109 -2.29 -10.89 -16.62
C LEU A 109 -2.18 -11.37 -15.16
N HIS A 110 -2.62 -12.60 -14.89
CA HIS A 110 -2.58 -13.21 -13.56
C HIS A 110 -1.14 -13.40 -13.04
N MET A 111 -0.17 -13.69 -13.90
CA MET A 111 1.24 -13.80 -13.51
C MET A 111 1.80 -12.44 -13.12
N VAL A 112 1.53 -11.39 -13.90
CA VAL A 112 2.02 -10.03 -13.61
C VAL A 112 1.44 -9.50 -12.30
N VAL A 113 0.13 -9.64 -12.12
CA VAL A 113 -0.57 -9.17 -10.93
C VAL A 113 -0.13 -9.96 -9.69
N GLY A 114 -0.10 -11.29 -9.77
CA GLY A 114 0.34 -12.13 -8.66
C GLY A 114 1.80 -11.87 -8.26
N ALA A 115 2.70 -11.76 -9.25
CA ALA A 115 4.11 -11.46 -9.01
C ALA A 115 4.34 -10.07 -8.41
N TYR A 116 3.46 -9.09 -8.67
CA TYR A 116 3.47 -7.80 -8.00
C TYR A 116 2.89 -7.86 -6.57
N MET A 117 1.77 -8.57 -6.39
CA MET A 117 1.05 -8.62 -5.11
C MET A 117 1.91 -9.21 -4.00
N VAL A 118 2.71 -10.24 -4.27
CA VAL A 118 3.57 -10.89 -3.27
C VAL A 118 4.58 -9.91 -2.63
N PRO A 119 5.49 -9.26 -3.38
CA PRO A 119 6.45 -8.31 -2.82
C PRO A 119 5.76 -7.04 -2.26
N ALA A 120 4.68 -6.56 -2.88
CA ALA A 120 3.94 -5.41 -2.35
C ALA A 120 3.30 -5.71 -0.99
N SER A 121 2.79 -6.93 -0.80
CA SER A 121 2.18 -7.35 0.47
C SER A 121 3.22 -7.73 1.51
N PHE A 122 4.38 -8.25 1.10
CA PHE A 122 5.53 -8.42 1.98
C PHE A 122 6.02 -7.07 2.54
N TYR A 123 6.01 -6.01 1.72
CA TYR A 123 6.26 -4.65 2.20
C TYR A 123 5.26 -4.22 3.30
N VAL A 124 3.97 -4.53 3.15
CA VAL A 124 2.95 -4.28 4.19
C VAL A 124 3.27 -5.03 5.49
N VAL A 125 3.74 -6.28 5.41
CA VAL A 125 4.20 -7.06 6.57
C VAL A 125 5.35 -6.36 7.29
N LEU A 126 6.37 -5.91 6.53
CA LEU A 126 7.53 -5.21 7.09
C LEU A 126 7.12 -3.89 7.76
N GLU A 127 6.31 -3.07 7.10
CA GLU A 127 5.78 -1.83 7.67
C GLU A 127 4.96 -2.11 8.93
N GLY A 128 4.04 -3.08 8.90
CA GLY A 128 3.23 -3.46 10.07
C GLY A 128 4.06 -3.91 11.28
N ARG A 129 5.21 -4.54 11.05
CA ARG A 129 6.11 -5.06 12.11
C ARG A 129 7.12 -4.03 12.61
N TYR A 130 7.72 -3.25 11.73
CA TYR A 130 8.90 -2.43 12.04
C TYR A 130 8.60 -0.93 12.15
N SER A 131 7.55 -0.42 11.50
CA SER A 131 7.19 1.01 11.53
C SER A 131 6.42 1.41 12.78
N PHE A 132 5.83 0.44 13.50
CA PHE A 132 5.00 0.66 14.68
C PHE A 132 5.68 0.12 15.95
N LEU A 133 6.89 0.64 16.24
CA LEU A 133 7.75 0.22 17.35
C LEU A 133 7.13 0.20 18.76
N ASP A 134 5.98 0.85 18.99
CA ASP A 134 5.31 0.87 20.31
C ASP A 134 3.97 0.10 20.37
N ARG A 135 3.43 -0.31 19.21
CA ARG A 135 2.15 -1.04 19.11
C ARG A 135 2.18 -1.87 17.85
N ARG A 136 2.50 -3.17 17.96
CA ARG A 136 2.35 -4.10 16.82
C ARG A 136 0.95 -3.92 16.25
N ILE A 137 0.86 -3.48 14.99
CA ILE A 137 -0.40 -3.45 14.26
C ILE A 137 -0.55 -4.83 13.63
N GLU A 138 -0.82 -5.81 14.49
CA GLU A 138 -0.88 -7.22 14.10
C GLU A 138 -1.88 -7.42 12.96
N ILE A 139 -2.99 -6.67 12.95
CA ILE A 139 -3.98 -6.76 11.87
C ILE A 139 -3.43 -6.32 10.50
N VAL A 140 -2.59 -5.30 10.43
CA VAL A 140 -1.99 -4.83 9.16
C VAL A 140 -0.90 -5.80 8.72
N THR A 141 -0.17 -6.38 9.67
CA THR A 141 0.72 -7.49 9.38
C THR A 141 -0.04 -8.70 8.82
N TYR A 142 -1.19 -9.06 9.40
CA TYR A 142 -2.03 -10.15 8.90
C TYR A 142 -2.65 -9.84 7.53
N SER A 143 -3.06 -8.60 7.28
CA SER A 143 -3.53 -8.21 5.94
C SER A 143 -2.40 -8.31 4.91
N GLY A 144 -1.16 -7.98 5.27
CA GLY A 144 0.02 -8.22 4.43
C GLY A 144 0.24 -9.71 4.11
N PHE A 145 0.14 -10.61 5.10
CA PHE A 145 0.22 -12.06 4.84
C PHE A 145 -0.92 -12.56 3.96
N LEU A 146 -2.14 -12.06 4.18
CA LEU A 146 -3.30 -12.37 3.34
C LEU A 146 -3.08 -11.90 1.89
N GLY A 147 -2.55 -10.69 1.69
CA GLY A 147 -2.21 -10.17 0.36
C GLY A 147 -1.16 -11.02 -0.35
N MET A 148 -0.18 -11.56 0.37
CA MET A 148 0.77 -12.53 -0.18
C MET A 148 0.08 -13.82 -0.60
N ALA A 149 -0.81 -14.37 0.24
CA ALA A 149 -1.54 -15.60 -0.08
C ALA A 149 -2.46 -15.42 -1.30
N ILE A 150 -3.18 -14.29 -1.39
CA ILE A 150 -3.97 -13.93 -2.58
C ILE A 150 -3.06 -13.76 -3.80
N GLY A 151 -1.91 -13.10 -3.64
CA GLY A 151 -0.95 -12.92 -4.74
C GLY A 151 -0.43 -14.24 -5.30
N VAL A 152 -0.11 -15.22 -4.45
CA VAL A 152 0.28 -16.58 -4.87
C VAL A 152 -0.89 -17.29 -5.55
N SER A 153 -2.10 -17.16 -5.01
CA SER A 153 -3.33 -17.71 -5.60
C SER A 153 -3.58 -17.17 -7.01
N VAL A 154 -3.51 -15.85 -7.20
CA VAL A 154 -3.64 -15.19 -8.50
C VAL A 154 -2.51 -15.62 -9.44
N PHE A 155 -1.25 -15.66 -8.97
CA PHE A 155 -0.11 -16.10 -9.77
C PHE A 155 -0.28 -17.54 -10.29
N ALA A 156 -0.79 -18.43 -9.44
CA ALA A 156 -1.04 -19.83 -9.77
C ALA A 156 -2.31 -20.06 -10.61
N GLY A 157 -3.15 -19.03 -10.80
CA GLY A 157 -4.45 -19.17 -11.45
C GLY A 157 -5.46 -19.98 -10.63
N VAL A 158 -5.36 -19.96 -9.30
CA VAL A 158 -6.20 -20.74 -8.38
C VAL A 158 -6.95 -19.80 -7.43
N PRO A 159 -8.25 -20.02 -7.13
CA PRO A 159 -9.13 -21.02 -7.74
C PRO A 159 -9.50 -20.67 -9.18
N ASP A 160 -9.65 -21.70 -10.02
CA ASP A 160 -10.12 -21.58 -11.41
C ASP A 160 -11.66 -21.44 -11.41
N ILE A 161 -12.12 -20.25 -11.04
CA ILE A 161 -13.54 -19.90 -11.00
C ILE A 161 -13.71 -18.59 -11.77
N SER A 162 -14.78 -18.48 -12.56
CA SER A 162 -15.03 -17.37 -13.49
C SER A 162 -15.00 -15.98 -12.87
N PHE A 163 -15.33 -15.83 -11.58
CA PHE A 163 -15.30 -14.55 -10.87
C PHE A 163 -13.97 -14.28 -10.16
N TRP A 164 -13.08 -15.26 -10.03
CA TRP A 164 -11.79 -15.11 -9.37
C TRP A 164 -10.74 -14.56 -10.34
N THR A 165 -10.95 -13.32 -10.75
CA THR A 165 -10.08 -12.66 -11.70
C THR A 165 -8.97 -11.87 -11.00
N PRO A 166 -7.84 -11.57 -11.67
CA PRO A 166 -6.75 -10.79 -11.09
C PRO A 166 -7.24 -9.42 -10.57
N THR A 167 -8.15 -8.80 -11.31
CA THR A 167 -8.79 -7.53 -10.94
C THR A 167 -9.61 -7.66 -9.67
N PHE A 168 -10.48 -8.66 -9.60
CA PHE A 168 -11.32 -8.89 -8.43
C PHE A 168 -10.47 -9.19 -7.18
N ALA A 169 -9.51 -10.12 -7.29
CA ALA A 169 -8.66 -10.53 -6.19
C ALA A 169 -7.81 -9.37 -5.65
N TYR A 170 -7.19 -8.57 -6.53
CA TYR A 170 -6.41 -7.41 -6.12
C TYR A 170 -7.29 -6.33 -5.49
N SER A 171 -8.47 -6.07 -6.04
CA SER A 171 -9.39 -5.05 -5.54
C SER A 171 -9.99 -5.43 -4.19
N LEU A 172 -10.32 -6.70 -3.99
CA LEU A 172 -10.72 -7.24 -2.69
C LEU A 172 -9.61 -7.07 -1.65
N TYR A 173 -8.36 -7.33 -2.02
CA TYR A 173 -7.21 -7.09 -1.15
C TYR A 173 -7.07 -5.60 -0.80
N LEU A 174 -7.23 -4.68 -1.77
CA LEU A 174 -7.22 -3.24 -1.49
C LEU A 174 -8.31 -2.82 -0.51
N LEU A 175 -9.53 -3.39 -0.61
CA LEU A 175 -10.59 -3.12 0.36
C LEU A 175 -10.21 -3.55 1.78
N ILE A 176 -9.65 -4.76 1.93
CA ILE A 176 -9.21 -5.29 3.22
C ILE A 176 -8.08 -4.42 3.81
N LEU A 177 -7.10 -4.06 2.99
CA LEU A 177 -5.99 -3.20 3.40
C LEU A 177 -6.47 -1.79 3.77
N GLY A 178 -7.39 -1.23 2.99
CA GLY A 178 -8.02 0.06 3.25
C GLY A 178 -8.79 0.07 4.55
N TYR A 179 -9.64 -0.93 4.79
CA TYR A 179 -10.44 -1.05 6.00
C TYR A 179 -9.55 -1.18 7.25
N THR A 180 -8.55 -2.06 7.20
CA THR A 180 -7.61 -2.26 8.31
C THR A 180 -6.80 -0.99 8.60
N SER A 181 -6.33 -0.29 7.57
CA SER A 181 -5.60 0.98 7.71
C SER A 181 -6.48 2.10 8.26
N GLN A 182 -7.72 2.21 7.79
CA GLN A 182 -8.70 3.19 8.26
C GLN A 182 -9.00 2.98 9.75
N HIS A 183 -9.32 1.74 10.15
CA HIS A 183 -9.64 1.40 11.53
C HIS A 183 -8.52 1.77 12.50
N PHE A 184 -7.25 1.58 12.10
CA PHE A 184 -6.11 1.97 12.91
C PHE A 184 -5.86 3.48 12.97
N THR A 185 -6.13 4.19 11.88
CA THR A 185 -6.01 5.66 11.83
C THR A 185 -6.92 6.31 12.87
N PHE A 186 -8.18 5.86 12.96
CA PHE A 186 -9.17 6.44 13.87
C PHE A 186 -9.01 6.05 15.35
N LEU A 187 -8.48 4.86 15.65
CA LEU A 187 -8.40 4.37 17.03
C LEU A 187 -7.15 4.79 17.79
N LYS A 188 -6.05 5.15 17.10
CA LYS A 188 -4.73 5.18 17.74
C LYS A 188 -3.85 6.39 17.43
N ILE A 189 -4.26 7.30 16.55
CA ILE A 189 -3.53 8.56 16.34
C ILE A 189 -4.30 9.66 17.09
N PRO A 190 -3.80 10.17 18.23
CA PRO A 190 -4.42 11.31 18.89
C PRO A 190 -4.44 12.49 17.92
N SER A 191 -5.56 13.18 17.82
CA SER A 191 -5.81 14.31 16.90
C SER A 191 -4.79 15.46 17.00
N GLY A 192 -3.91 15.44 18.01
CA GLY A 192 -2.84 16.41 18.24
C GLY A 192 -1.56 16.17 17.43
N ASP A 193 -1.24 14.94 17.00
CA ASP A 193 0.03 14.64 16.31
C ASP A 193 0.06 15.10 14.84
N PHE A 194 -1.10 15.42 14.27
CA PHE A 194 -1.22 15.99 12.91
C PHE A 194 -1.08 17.52 12.86
N GLN A 195 -1.04 18.22 14.00
CA GLN A 195 -0.95 19.69 14.02
C GLN A 195 0.48 20.25 13.83
N GLY A 196 1.50 19.39 13.71
CA GLY A 196 2.90 19.82 13.51
C GLY A 196 3.34 20.05 12.06
N ALA A 197 2.44 19.92 11.09
CA ALA A 197 2.71 20.21 9.68
C ALA A 197 1.91 21.45 9.23
N LYS A 198 2.25 22.60 9.81
CA LYS A 198 2.00 23.92 9.23
C LYS A 198 3.32 24.68 9.17
#